data_AF-A0AAU4TJN6-F1
#
_entry.id   AF-A0AAU4TJN6-F1
#
_cell.length_a   1.000
_cell.length_b   1.000
_cell.length_c   1.000
_cell.angle_alpha   90.00
_cell.angle_beta   90.00
_cell.angle_gamma   90.00
#
_symmetry.space_group_name_H-M   'P 1'
#
loop_
_entity.id
_entity.type
_entity.pdbx_description
1 polymer ?
#
loop_
_entity_poly.entity_id
_entity_poly.type
_entity_poly.pdbx_seq_one_letter_code
_entity_poly.pdbx_strand_id
1 'polypeptide(L)'
;MTRHTARRAQAPNSAPSPTEIRRKGPGRTGAVGLVLALTGAGAVLGLAAGPAQAAEVSFATRCVPPAGVGLDPVNGTTKVEITAPATAKVGDQIDVVWKFTQAASKNPNIIDLPADSVQPSGTLKASGAQSADIAMTGTRKNPAIPKGGAMVLSDMKGTLKLTAAGELTLTPGAYTVNALGTNTVCTPTETVPKAASIDVAAGDGTSTPTPTATGTESPDPTDSATPTDSATPTDSASPTATASDDGQTDFTGKAVDIPYTCQSPLGEKKATSTIQVNAKKNGGSYGLTVQFKNSPMDSPADIPANSVKPSMEVVLGGADKGSVHVEGPTNTEAIKTGDPIEISDMTGTYKPGATGESTLSPGVLTIEALGTTTTCTPDKTEASLTLTTQEQEGGASGGTSGSGGTSGSSTSGGLAATGADDHAALKALGLVAGTAVLLGGAIFTFMPGRRTR
;
A
#
# COMPACT_ATOMS: atom_id res chain seq x y z
N MET A 1 10.84 -49.00 -65.11
CA MET A 1 12.12 -48.53 -65.69
C MET A 1 12.83 -47.70 -64.62
N THR A 2 13.60 -48.36 -63.75
CA THR A 2 15.10 -48.40 -63.68
C THR A 2 15.62 -47.34 -62.68
N ARG A 3 15.71 -47.62 -61.37
CA ARG A 3 16.81 -48.19 -60.56
C ARG A 3 18.17 -47.46 -60.66
N HIS A 4 18.61 -46.85 -59.55
CA HIS A 4 19.99 -46.84 -59.05
C HIS A 4 19.99 -46.75 -57.51
N THR A 5 20.14 -47.86 -56.78
CA THR A 5 21.35 -48.53 -56.24
C THR A 5 22.07 -47.79 -55.10
N ALA A 6 22.07 -48.44 -53.94
CA ALA A 6 22.73 -48.09 -52.68
C ALA A 6 24.24 -48.41 -52.66
N ARG A 7 24.97 -47.80 -51.72
CA ARG A 7 26.17 -48.40 -51.11
C ARG A 7 26.29 -48.08 -49.62
N ARG A 8 26.87 -49.05 -48.92
CA ARG A 8 26.90 -49.35 -47.48
C ARG A 8 28.37 -49.48 -47.06
N ALA A 9 28.71 -49.03 -45.85
CA ALA A 9 29.85 -49.46 -45.00
C ALA A 9 29.61 -48.79 -43.63
N GLN A 10 29.34 -49.44 -42.48
CA GLN A 10 29.90 -50.58 -41.72
C GLN A 10 31.25 -50.28 -41.03
N ALA A 11 31.20 -50.33 -39.69
CA ALA A 11 32.09 -49.93 -38.59
C ALA A 11 33.35 -50.85 -38.40
N PRO A 12 34.02 -51.03 -37.22
CA PRO A 12 34.05 -50.33 -35.91
C PRO A 12 35.48 -50.17 -35.30
N ASN A 13 35.61 -49.61 -34.08
CA ASN A 13 36.60 -49.91 -33.00
C ASN A 13 36.75 -48.68 -32.09
N SER A 14 37.07 -48.72 -30.79
CA SER A 14 37.07 -49.72 -29.71
C SER A 14 37.40 -48.93 -28.44
N ALA A 15 36.78 -49.26 -27.31
CA ALA A 15 37.21 -48.77 -25.98
C ALA A 15 38.53 -49.46 -25.57
N PRO A 16 39.26 -48.93 -24.55
CA PRO A 16 39.09 -49.53 -23.22
C PRO A 16 39.14 -48.52 -22.04
N SER A 17 38.60 -48.99 -20.90
CA SER A 17 38.58 -48.34 -19.57
C SER A 17 39.87 -48.65 -18.75
N PRO A 18 39.90 -48.46 -17.41
CA PRO A 18 40.76 -47.51 -16.70
C PRO A 18 41.98 -48.16 -16.03
N THR A 19 42.95 -47.37 -15.55
CA THR A 19 43.98 -47.87 -14.63
C THR A 19 44.31 -46.88 -13.54
N GLU A 20 44.04 -47.33 -12.33
CA GLU A 20 44.39 -46.83 -11.00
C GLU A 20 45.91 -46.93 -10.76
N ILE A 21 46.58 -45.86 -10.31
CA ILE A 21 47.81 -45.99 -9.49
C ILE A 21 47.86 -44.93 -8.37
N ARG A 22 48.18 -45.47 -7.19
CA ARG A 22 48.30 -44.94 -5.82
C ARG A 22 49.38 -43.89 -5.53
N ARG A 23 49.05 -43.06 -4.52
CA ARG A 23 49.78 -42.67 -3.27
C ARG A 23 51.30 -42.39 -3.27
N LYS A 24 51.65 -41.21 -2.77
CA LYS A 24 52.51 -40.86 -1.59
C LYS A 24 52.75 -39.34 -1.68
N GLY A 25 52.73 -38.50 -0.66
CA GLY A 25 52.98 -38.60 0.78
C GLY A 25 53.57 -37.23 1.23
N PRO A 26 53.56 -36.88 2.52
CA PRO A 26 53.44 -35.51 3.00
C PRO A 26 54.76 -34.84 3.43
N GLY A 27 54.78 -33.50 3.44
CA GLY A 27 55.77 -32.67 4.15
C GLY A 27 55.14 -31.30 4.47
N ARG A 28 54.78 -31.04 5.72
CA ARG A 28 55.61 -30.47 6.82
C ARG A 28 55.64 -28.93 6.84
N THR A 29 54.97 -28.39 7.86
CA THR A 29 55.36 -27.24 8.73
C THR A 29 55.68 -25.88 8.12
N GLY A 30 54.95 -24.87 8.59
CA GLY A 30 55.36 -23.47 8.50
C GLY A 30 54.29 -22.52 9.05
N ALA A 31 54.19 -22.40 10.37
CA ALA A 31 53.48 -21.32 11.04
C ALA A 31 54.39 -20.08 11.09
N VAL A 32 53.92 -18.94 10.60
CA VAL A 32 54.44 -17.61 10.98
C VAL A 32 53.24 -16.70 11.14
N GLY A 33 52.97 -16.31 12.39
CA GLY A 33 52.12 -15.18 12.70
C GLY A 33 52.85 -13.88 12.38
N LEU A 34 52.14 -12.93 11.79
CA LEU A 34 52.54 -11.54 11.79
C LEU A 34 51.33 -10.69 12.15
N VAL A 35 51.31 -10.24 13.40
CA VAL A 35 50.48 -9.13 13.87
C VAL A 35 51.16 -7.86 13.38
N LEU A 36 50.45 -7.05 12.59
CA LEU A 36 50.83 -5.66 12.33
C LEU A 36 49.58 -4.79 12.50
N ALA A 37 49.41 -4.26 13.71
CA ALA A 37 48.60 -3.09 13.96
C ALA A 37 49.54 -1.88 13.89
N LEU A 38 49.26 -0.92 13.02
CA LEU A 38 49.76 0.45 13.10
C LEU A 38 48.79 1.39 12.36
N THR A 39 48.36 2.36 13.14
CA THR A 39 47.62 3.59 12.86
C THR A 39 48.16 4.41 11.69
N GLY A 40 47.29 5.15 10.98
CA GLY A 40 47.72 6.31 10.20
C GLY A 40 46.77 6.73 9.09
N ALA A 41 46.41 8.01 9.11
CA ALA A 41 45.42 8.69 8.28
C ALA A 41 45.72 8.76 6.77
N GLY A 42 44.65 9.00 6.00
CA GLY A 42 44.73 9.81 4.78
C GLY A 42 45.00 9.06 3.48
N ALA A 43 43.96 8.44 2.92
CA ALA A 43 43.86 8.26 1.48
C ALA A 43 42.39 8.35 1.07
N VAL A 44 41.99 9.54 0.60
CA VAL A 44 40.74 9.72 -0.17
C VAL A 44 40.97 9.04 -1.51
N LEU A 45 40.76 7.73 -1.54
CA LEU A 45 40.61 6.96 -2.77
C LEU A 45 39.14 7.03 -3.14
N GLY A 46 38.85 7.71 -4.25
CA GLY A 46 37.55 7.63 -4.91
C GLY A 46 37.28 6.18 -5.30
N LEU A 47 36.60 5.45 -4.43
CA LEU A 47 35.97 4.19 -4.79
C LEU A 47 34.82 4.51 -5.72
N ALA A 48 35.03 4.31 -7.01
CA ALA A 48 33.91 3.94 -7.87
C ALA A 48 33.34 2.65 -7.28
N ALA A 49 32.25 2.76 -6.51
CA ALA A 49 31.54 1.62 -5.96
C ALA A 49 31.04 0.77 -7.13
N GLY A 50 31.80 -0.29 -7.45
CA GLY A 50 31.37 -1.28 -8.44
C GLY A 50 30.04 -1.90 -7.98
N PRO A 51 29.19 -2.35 -8.92
CA PRO A 51 27.96 -3.03 -8.55
C PRO A 51 28.30 -4.29 -7.74
N ALA A 52 27.63 -4.48 -6.60
CA ALA A 52 27.62 -5.79 -5.95
C ALA A 52 26.75 -6.70 -6.83
N GLN A 53 27.40 -7.47 -7.69
CA GLN A 53 26.76 -8.56 -8.40
C GLN A 53 26.47 -9.66 -7.38
N ALA A 54 25.19 -9.83 -7.03
CA ALA A 54 24.76 -11.00 -6.29
C ALA A 54 24.89 -12.26 -7.15
N ALA A 55 25.30 -13.36 -6.53
CA ALA A 55 25.24 -14.69 -7.16
C ALA A 55 23.80 -15.02 -7.58
N GLU A 56 23.65 -15.79 -8.67
CA GLU A 56 22.35 -16.32 -9.10
C GLU A 56 21.65 -17.01 -7.91
N VAL A 57 20.41 -16.61 -7.65
CA VAL A 57 19.56 -17.18 -6.62
C VAL A 57 18.52 -18.06 -7.28
N SER A 58 18.34 -19.26 -6.75
CA SER A 58 17.38 -20.24 -7.24
C SER A 58 16.38 -20.56 -6.13
N PHE A 59 15.09 -20.54 -6.44
CA PHE A 59 14.04 -20.87 -5.48
C PHE A 59 12.82 -21.55 -6.11
N ALA A 60 12.13 -22.38 -5.34
CA ALA A 60 10.89 -23.05 -5.70
C ALA A 60 9.73 -22.04 -5.75
N THR A 61 8.96 -22.10 -6.84
CA THR A 61 7.91 -21.13 -7.16
C THR A 61 6.68 -21.84 -7.68
N ARG A 62 5.50 -21.42 -7.22
CA ARG A 62 4.20 -21.83 -7.75
C ARG A 62 3.58 -20.71 -8.55
N CYS A 63 3.32 -20.98 -9.83
CA CYS A 63 2.67 -20.07 -10.76
C CYS A 63 1.20 -20.47 -10.95
N VAL A 64 0.29 -19.55 -10.65
CA VAL A 64 -1.16 -19.72 -10.73
C VAL A 64 -1.70 -18.86 -11.89
N PRO A 65 -2.18 -19.49 -12.98
CA PRO A 65 -2.85 -18.78 -14.08
C PRO A 65 -4.14 -18.08 -13.59
N PRO A 66 -4.67 -17.09 -14.34
CA PRO A 66 -5.93 -16.46 -13.99
C PRO A 66 -7.08 -17.48 -13.98
N ALA A 67 -8.05 -17.30 -13.10
CA ALA A 67 -9.24 -18.14 -13.08
C ALA A 67 -9.98 -18.06 -14.43
N GLY A 68 -10.54 -19.18 -14.89
CA GLY A 68 -11.34 -19.26 -16.11
C GLY A 68 -10.57 -19.55 -17.40
N VAL A 69 -9.23 -19.56 -17.40
CA VAL A 69 -8.43 -19.93 -18.60
C VAL A 69 -8.24 -21.45 -18.77
N GLY A 70 -8.74 -22.26 -17.82
CA GLY A 70 -8.65 -23.73 -17.88
C GLY A 70 -7.24 -24.29 -17.73
N LEU A 71 -6.31 -23.53 -17.12
CA LEU A 71 -4.94 -23.97 -16.86
C LEU A 71 -4.73 -24.24 -15.37
N ASP A 72 -4.15 -25.39 -15.05
CA ASP A 72 -3.78 -25.73 -13.68
C ASP A 72 -2.56 -24.94 -13.20
N PRO A 73 -2.44 -24.70 -11.87
CA PRO A 73 -1.22 -24.16 -11.28
C PRO A 73 0.01 -25.03 -11.57
N VAL A 74 1.13 -24.38 -11.84
CA VAL A 74 2.41 -25.03 -12.15
C VAL A 74 3.40 -24.77 -11.02
N ASN A 75 4.14 -25.80 -10.59
CA ASN A 75 5.29 -25.63 -9.73
C ASN A 75 6.57 -25.74 -10.55
N GLY A 76 7.54 -24.87 -10.29
CA GLY A 76 8.83 -24.88 -10.97
C GLY A 76 9.88 -24.16 -10.16
N THR A 77 11.02 -23.90 -10.79
CA THR A 77 12.17 -23.22 -10.18
C THR A 77 12.44 -21.91 -10.89
N THR A 78 12.40 -20.82 -10.13
CA THR A 78 12.80 -19.49 -10.59
C THR A 78 14.28 -19.28 -10.29
N LYS A 79 15.03 -18.78 -11.26
CA LYS A 79 16.44 -18.39 -11.10
C LYS A 79 16.65 -16.96 -11.54
N VAL A 80 17.30 -16.17 -10.70
CA VAL A 80 17.41 -14.72 -10.88
C VAL A 80 18.75 -14.19 -10.42
N GLU A 81 19.17 -13.08 -11.03
CA GLU A 81 20.30 -12.27 -10.60
C GLU A 81 19.77 -10.90 -10.16
N ILE A 82 20.13 -10.45 -8.96
CA ILE A 82 19.79 -9.10 -8.47
C ILE A 82 21.03 -8.22 -8.52
N THR A 83 20.94 -7.08 -9.20
CA THR A 83 22.03 -6.09 -9.25
C THR A 83 21.63 -4.84 -8.49
N ALA A 84 22.47 -4.42 -7.55
CA ALA A 84 22.33 -3.20 -6.75
C ALA A 84 23.73 -2.63 -6.44
N PRO A 85 23.85 -1.34 -6.06
CA PRO A 85 25.14 -0.79 -5.60
C PRO A 85 25.61 -1.53 -4.33
N ALA A 86 26.90 -1.82 -4.23
CA ALA A 86 27.46 -2.47 -3.03
C ALA A 86 27.36 -1.59 -1.78
N THR A 87 27.47 -0.27 -1.98
CA THR A 87 27.49 0.74 -0.92
C THR A 87 26.67 1.95 -1.34
N ALA A 88 25.94 2.55 -0.40
CA ALA A 88 25.18 3.78 -0.62
C ALA A 88 25.08 4.59 0.68
N LYS A 89 24.51 5.80 0.66
CA LYS A 89 24.31 6.63 1.85
C LYS A 89 22.82 6.77 2.19
N VAL A 90 22.53 7.05 3.45
CA VAL A 90 21.19 7.52 3.85
C VAL A 90 20.86 8.80 3.08
N GLY A 91 19.70 8.81 2.45
CA GLY A 91 19.23 9.87 1.56
C GLY A 91 19.29 9.49 0.08
N ASP A 92 20.15 8.54 -0.31
CA ASP A 92 20.30 8.13 -1.71
C ASP A 92 19.04 7.43 -2.23
N GLN A 93 18.76 7.63 -3.51
CA GLN A 93 17.81 6.81 -4.26
C GLN A 93 18.61 5.87 -5.15
N ILE A 94 18.49 4.57 -4.90
CA ILE A 94 19.22 3.53 -5.64
C ILE A 94 18.30 2.82 -6.63
N ASP A 95 18.88 2.43 -7.77
CA ASP A 95 18.23 1.56 -8.73
C ASP A 95 18.61 0.10 -8.45
N VAL A 96 17.62 -0.78 -8.54
CA VAL A 96 17.79 -2.23 -8.41
C VAL A 96 17.30 -2.89 -9.67
N VAL A 97 18.06 -3.87 -10.16
CA VAL A 97 17.72 -4.66 -11.34
C VAL A 97 17.52 -6.11 -10.93
N TRP A 98 16.43 -6.71 -11.40
CA TRP A 98 16.14 -8.13 -11.29
C TRP A 98 16.15 -8.75 -12.68
N LYS A 99 17.11 -9.63 -12.93
CA LYS A 99 17.26 -10.35 -14.18
C LYS A 99 16.85 -11.81 -14.01
N PHE A 100 15.95 -12.28 -14.87
CA PHE A 100 15.57 -13.69 -14.90
C PHE A 100 16.59 -14.47 -15.73
N THR A 101 17.20 -15.50 -15.13
CA THR A 101 17.99 -16.49 -15.88
C THR A 101 17.13 -17.73 -16.18
N GLN A 102 16.12 -18.00 -15.36
CA GLN A 102 15.10 -19.02 -15.62
C GLN A 102 13.76 -18.64 -14.97
N ALA A 103 12.68 -18.70 -15.75
CA ALA A 103 11.32 -18.60 -15.23
C ALA A 103 10.84 -19.98 -14.72
N ALA A 104 10.02 -19.99 -13.67
CA ALA A 104 9.46 -21.23 -13.12
C ALA A 104 8.45 -21.93 -14.06
N SER A 105 7.77 -21.18 -14.93
CA SER A 105 6.79 -21.71 -15.88
C SER A 105 7.32 -21.68 -17.32
N LYS A 106 6.75 -22.57 -18.15
CA LYS A 106 6.88 -22.57 -19.60
C LYS A 106 5.62 -21.99 -20.23
N ASN A 107 5.69 -21.57 -21.49
CA ASN A 107 4.49 -21.22 -22.24
C ASN A 107 3.58 -22.46 -22.33
N PRO A 108 2.29 -22.39 -21.94
CA PRO A 108 1.37 -23.50 -22.11
C PRO A 108 1.28 -23.95 -23.58
N ASN A 109 0.95 -25.23 -23.79
CA ASN A 109 0.92 -25.83 -25.13
C ASN A 109 -0.37 -25.50 -25.91
N ILE A 110 -0.84 -24.26 -25.87
CA ILE A 110 -2.13 -23.82 -26.46
C ILE A 110 -1.90 -22.86 -27.63
N ILE A 111 -1.15 -21.78 -27.40
CA ILE A 111 -0.86 -20.73 -28.38
C ILE A 111 0.62 -20.36 -28.37
N ASP A 112 1.14 -19.91 -29.51
CA ASP A 112 2.44 -19.25 -29.55
C ASP A 112 2.26 -17.84 -29.00
N LEU A 113 3.14 -17.42 -28.08
CA LEU A 113 3.14 -16.05 -27.60
C LEU A 113 3.93 -15.19 -28.59
N PRO A 114 3.35 -14.14 -29.17
CA PRO A 114 4.07 -13.28 -30.10
C PRO A 114 5.20 -12.54 -29.38
N ALA A 115 6.12 -11.97 -30.16
CA ALA A 115 7.12 -11.05 -29.60
C ALA A 115 6.42 -9.88 -28.89
N ASP A 116 7.09 -9.32 -27.88
CA ASP A 116 6.62 -8.14 -27.13
C ASP A 116 5.19 -8.30 -26.57
N SER A 117 4.85 -9.50 -26.11
CA SER A 117 3.53 -9.85 -25.55
C SER A 117 3.56 -10.23 -24.07
N VAL A 118 4.76 -10.37 -23.50
CA VAL A 118 5.00 -10.81 -22.13
C VAL A 118 5.67 -9.69 -21.36
N GLN A 119 5.10 -9.33 -20.21
CA GLN A 119 5.64 -8.33 -19.30
C GLN A 119 5.73 -8.91 -17.88
N PRO A 120 6.93 -8.99 -17.29
CA PRO A 120 7.07 -9.35 -15.89
C PRO A 120 6.92 -8.12 -14.98
N SER A 121 6.33 -8.32 -13.81
CA SER A 121 6.36 -7.39 -12.67
C SER A 121 6.53 -8.19 -11.39
N GLY A 122 6.93 -7.57 -10.29
CA GLY A 122 7.06 -8.28 -9.02
C GLY A 122 7.47 -7.40 -7.86
N THR A 123 7.76 -8.03 -6.74
CA THR A 123 8.18 -7.35 -5.51
C THR A 123 9.52 -7.90 -5.06
N LEU A 124 10.47 -7.00 -4.81
CA LEU A 124 11.73 -7.31 -4.16
C LEU A 124 11.69 -6.77 -2.72
N LYS A 125 11.91 -7.63 -1.74
CA LYS A 125 11.86 -7.26 -0.32
C LYS A 125 13.22 -6.73 0.12
N ALA A 126 13.23 -5.57 0.76
CA ALA A 126 14.37 -5.03 1.47
C ALA A 126 14.20 -5.27 2.98
N SER A 127 15.25 -5.74 3.66
CA SER A 127 15.25 -6.02 5.11
C SER A 127 16.61 -5.76 5.75
N GLY A 128 16.66 -5.50 7.06
CA GLY A 128 17.89 -5.18 7.79
C GLY A 128 17.83 -3.76 8.32
N ALA A 129 18.71 -2.87 7.83
CA ALA A 129 18.75 -1.45 8.21
C ALA A 129 17.41 -0.73 8.00
N GLN A 130 16.66 -1.10 6.95
CA GLN A 130 15.28 -0.66 6.75
C GLN A 130 14.46 -1.79 6.11
N SER A 131 13.14 -1.69 6.22
CA SER A 131 12.21 -2.63 5.59
C SER A 131 11.36 -1.93 4.54
N ALA A 132 11.34 -2.48 3.33
CA ALA A 132 10.54 -1.94 2.23
C ALA A 132 10.20 -3.00 1.19
N ASP A 133 9.07 -2.82 0.53
CA ASP A 133 8.68 -3.60 -0.64
C ASP A 133 9.00 -2.78 -1.89
N ILE A 134 9.99 -3.22 -2.65
CA ILE A 134 10.40 -2.54 -3.89
C ILE A 134 9.56 -3.11 -5.02
N ALA A 135 8.73 -2.27 -5.63
CA ALA A 135 8.02 -2.63 -6.85
C ALA A 135 9.02 -2.76 -8.01
N MET A 136 8.97 -3.89 -8.69
CA MET A 136 9.82 -4.23 -9.82
C MET A 136 8.96 -4.31 -11.08
N THR A 137 9.36 -3.63 -12.15
CA THR A 137 8.64 -3.68 -13.44
C THR A 137 9.61 -3.94 -14.58
N GLY A 138 9.31 -4.93 -15.41
CA GLY A 138 9.99 -5.18 -16.67
C GLY A 138 9.28 -4.52 -17.85
N THR A 139 10.01 -4.37 -18.95
CA THR A 139 9.43 -3.91 -20.22
C THR A 139 8.68 -5.05 -20.89
N ARG A 140 7.65 -4.75 -21.69
CA ARG A 140 6.99 -5.76 -22.53
C ARG A 140 7.85 -6.04 -23.76
N LYS A 141 8.99 -6.68 -23.54
CA LYS A 141 10.02 -7.01 -24.53
C LYS A 141 10.39 -8.48 -24.38
N ASN A 142 10.03 -9.29 -25.35
CA ASN A 142 10.37 -10.71 -25.38
C ASN A 142 10.41 -11.20 -26.83
N PRO A 143 11.26 -12.19 -27.17
CA PRO A 143 11.13 -12.88 -28.44
C PRO A 143 9.79 -13.63 -28.52
N ALA A 144 9.37 -14.02 -29.72
CA ALA A 144 8.25 -14.95 -29.86
C ALA A 144 8.55 -16.26 -29.09
N ILE A 145 7.59 -16.72 -28.29
CA ILE A 145 7.74 -17.90 -27.43
C ILE A 145 6.82 -18.99 -27.99
N PRO A 146 7.37 -20.07 -28.58
CA PRO A 146 6.55 -21.13 -29.12
C PRO A 146 5.78 -21.86 -28.02
N LYS A 147 4.70 -22.55 -28.38
CA LYS A 147 3.95 -23.46 -27.47
C LYS A 147 4.90 -24.43 -26.75
N GLY A 148 4.76 -24.54 -25.43
CA GLY A 148 5.64 -25.39 -24.61
C GLY A 148 7.07 -24.85 -24.43
N GLY A 149 7.41 -23.70 -25.04
CA GLY A 149 8.72 -23.08 -24.99
C GLY A 149 9.06 -22.52 -23.61
N ALA A 150 10.35 -22.30 -23.37
CA ALA A 150 10.82 -21.62 -22.15
C ALA A 150 10.31 -20.17 -22.14
N MET A 151 9.79 -19.73 -21.00
CA MET A 151 9.40 -18.33 -20.85
C MET A 151 10.65 -17.45 -20.79
N VAL A 152 10.70 -16.45 -21.66
CA VAL A 152 11.75 -15.42 -21.68
C VAL A 152 11.13 -14.14 -21.13
N LEU A 153 11.62 -13.67 -19.99
CA LEU A 153 11.15 -12.50 -19.29
C LEU A 153 12.21 -11.39 -19.37
N SER A 154 11.79 -10.15 -19.57
CA SER A 154 12.69 -9.00 -19.54
C SER A 154 13.18 -8.73 -18.11
N ASP A 155 14.31 -8.02 -18.00
CA ASP A 155 14.80 -7.54 -16.72
C ASP A 155 13.80 -6.55 -16.11
N MET A 156 13.54 -6.71 -14.82
CA MET A 156 12.73 -5.77 -14.04
C MET A 156 13.61 -4.75 -13.36
N LYS A 157 13.12 -3.52 -13.24
CA LYS A 157 13.78 -2.45 -12.49
C LYS A 157 12.86 -1.92 -11.40
N GLY A 158 13.44 -1.52 -10.29
CA GLY A 158 12.78 -0.83 -9.19
C GLY A 158 13.72 0.17 -8.55
N THR A 159 13.15 1.12 -7.81
CA THR A 159 13.91 2.16 -7.10
C THR A 159 13.65 2.07 -5.60
N LEU A 160 14.67 2.36 -4.80
CA LEU A 160 14.55 2.40 -3.35
C LEU A 160 15.26 3.64 -2.80
N LYS A 161 14.56 4.43 -1.98
CA LYS A 161 15.19 5.50 -1.19
C LYS A 161 15.70 4.94 0.12
N LEU A 162 16.96 5.22 0.45
CA LEU A 162 17.60 4.72 1.66
C LEU A 162 17.37 5.69 2.82
N THR A 163 16.82 5.20 3.92
CA THR A 163 16.42 6.04 5.06
C THR A 163 17.17 5.75 6.36
N ALA A 164 17.86 4.60 6.45
CA ALA A 164 18.59 4.18 7.63
C ALA A 164 19.94 3.57 7.27
N ALA A 165 20.95 3.85 8.09
CA ALA A 165 22.29 3.32 7.94
C ALA A 165 22.37 1.88 8.48
N GLY A 166 23.23 1.06 7.88
CA GLY A 166 23.45 -0.35 8.21
C GLY A 166 23.37 -1.26 7.00
N GLU A 167 23.47 -2.58 7.22
CA GLU A 167 23.34 -3.58 6.16
C GLU A 167 21.88 -3.72 5.72
N LEU A 168 21.63 -3.58 4.43
CA LEU A 168 20.34 -3.83 3.79
C LEU A 168 20.44 -5.07 2.91
N THR A 169 19.51 -6.01 3.08
CA THR A 169 19.43 -7.25 2.32
C THR A 169 18.25 -7.21 1.37
N LEU A 170 18.44 -7.70 0.15
CA LEU A 170 17.42 -7.76 -0.90
C LEU A 170 17.05 -9.22 -1.18
N THR A 171 15.75 -9.53 -1.08
CA THR A 171 15.22 -10.89 -1.22
C THR A 171 14.09 -10.93 -2.25
N PRO A 172 14.18 -11.75 -3.30
CA PRO A 172 13.13 -11.93 -4.31
C PRO A 172 11.79 -12.35 -3.68
N GLY A 173 10.70 -11.69 -4.06
CA GLY A 173 9.35 -12.00 -3.63
C GLY A 173 8.49 -12.61 -4.73
N ALA A 174 7.17 -12.45 -4.60
CA ALA A 174 6.22 -12.84 -5.64
C ALA A 174 6.39 -11.96 -6.90
N TYR A 175 6.12 -12.54 -8.05
CA TYR A 175 6.14 -11.86 -9.34
C TYR A 175 4.96 -12.31 -10.21
N THR A 176 4.55 -11.46 -11.13
CA THR A 176 3.47 -11.69 -12.08
C THR A 176 4.04 -11.69 -13.49
N VAL A 177 3.59 -12.64 -14.30
CA VAL A 177 3.85 -12.67 -15.73
C VAL A 177 2.55 -12.30 -16.43
N ASN A 178 2.49 -11.11 -17.02
CA ASN A 178 1.39 -10.69 -17.87
C ASN A 178 1.69 -11.15 -19.30
N ALA A 179 0.92 -12.08 -19.84
CA ALA A 179 1.01 -12.53 -21.23
C ALA A 179 -0.30 -12.23 -21.94
N LEU A 180 -0.25 -11.42 -23.01
CA LEU A 180 -1.43 -11.03 -23.80
C LEU A 180 -2.58 -10.47 -22.95
N GLY A 181 -2.28 -9.73 -21.88
CA GLY A 181 -3.28 -9.16 -20.98
C GLY A 181 -3.75 -10.09 -19.86
N THR A 182 -3.29 -11.35 -19.81
CA THR A 182 -3.62 -12.30 -18.74
C THR A 182 -2.48 -12.42 -17.73
N ASN A 183 -2.80 -12.43 -16.44
CA ASN A 183 -1.82 -12.46 -15.34
C ASN A 183 -1.64 -13.86 -14.77
N THR A 184 -0.43 -14.40 -14.85
CA THR A 184 -0.03 -15.58 -14.07
C THR A 184 0.78 -15.12 -12.86
N VAL A 185 0.27 -15.38 -11.65
CA VAL A 185 0.94 -14.99 -10.39
C VAL A 185 1.86 -16.10 -9.93
N CYS A 186 3.14 -15.81 -9.80
CA CYS A 186 4.19 -16.72 -9.38
C CYS A 186 4.68 -16.34 -7.97
N THR A 187 4.46 -17.23 -7.00
CA THR A 187 4.80 -17.00 -5.59
C THR A 187 5.84 -18.03 -5.13
N PRO A 188 6.91 -17.62 -4.44
CA PRO A 188 7.84 -18.55 -3.81
C PRO A 188 7.10 -19.49 -2.86
N THR A 189 7.42 -20.78 -2.91
CA THR A 189 6.85 -21.81 -2.02
C THR A 189 7.79 -22.22 -0.89
N GLU A 190 8.94 -21.55 -0.80
CA GLU A 190 9.97 -21.76 0.21
C GLU A 190 10.56 -20.44 0.66
N THR A 191 11.39 -20.47 1.70
CA THR A 191 12.17 -19.31 2.11
C THR A 191 13.22 -19.01 1.05
N VAL A 192 13.07 -17.87 0.40
CA VAL A 192 13.99 -17.43 -0.66
C VAL A 192 15.32 -16.99 -0.04
N PRO A 193 16.48 -17.45 -0.58
CA PRO A 193 17.77 -16.97 -0.12
C PRO A 193 17.95 -15.48 -0.38
N LYS A 194 18.75 -14.81 0.46
CA LYS A 194 19.18 -13.43 0.21
C LYS A 194 19.87 -13.33 -1.15
N ALA A 195 19.43 -12.38 -1.97
CA ALA A 195 20.03 -12.14 -3.27
C ALA A 195 21.21 -11.19 -3.15
N ALA A 196 20.98 -9.94 -2.78
CA ALA A 196 22.02 -8.92 -2.67
C ALA A 196 22.07 -8.31 -1.27
N SER A 197 23.22 -7.75 -0.90
CA SER A 197 23.40 -6.90 0.29
C SER A 197 23.94 -5.54 -0.14
N ILE A 198 23.53 -4.49 0.55
CA ILE A 198 23.95 -3.11 0.35
C ILE A 198 24.38 -2.57 1.71
N ASP A 199 25.60 -2.05 1.81
CA ASP A 199 26.07 -1.35 3.01
C ASP A 199 25.65 0.12 2.93
N VAL A 200 24.71 0.53 3.78
CA VAL A 200 24.22 1.91 3.83
C VAL A 200 24.99 2.71 4.88
N ALA A 201 25.83 3.63 4.44
CA ALA A 201 26.54 4.56 5.33
C ALA A 201 25.61 5.66 5.85
N ALA A 202 25.93 6.20 7.04
CA ALA A 202 25.25 7.38 7.55
C ALA A 202 25.37 8.55 6.55
N GLY A 203 24.27 9.31 6.38
CA GLY A 203 24.28 10.53 5.58
C GLY A 203 25.14 11.60 6.24
N ASP A 204 25.63 12.55 5.44
CA ASP A 204 26.41 13.70 5.92
C ASP A 204 25.48 14.72 6.60
N GLY A 205 24.95 14.34 7.77
CA GLY A 205 24.06 15.15 8.60
C GLY A 205 24.74 15.58 9.89
N THR A 206 25.07 16.87 9.96
CA THR A 206 25.61 17.59 11.11
C THR A 206 24.85 17.29 12.40
N SER A 207 25.57 16.87 13.43
CA SER A 207 25.06 16.69 14.80
C SER A 207 24.34 17.94 15.28
N THR A 208 23.04 17.86 15.53
CA THR A 208 22.31 18.87 16.30
C THR A 208 22.81 18.84 17.74
N PRO A 209 23.26 19.96 18.34
CA PRO A 209 23.65 19.98 19.74
C PRO A 209 22.42 19.91 20.63
N THR A 210 22.55 19.14 21.72
CA THR A 210 21.63 19.03 22.85
C THR A 210 21.26 20.41 23.42
N PRO A 211 19.97 20.72 23.73
CA PRO A 211 19.64 21.91 24.49
C PRO A 211 19.90 21.64 25.98
N THR A 212 20.86 22.35 26.55
CA THR A 212 21.01 22.49 28.01
C THR A 212 19.99 23.50 28.51
N ALA A 213 19.19 23.08 29.48
CA ALA A 213 18.20 23.90 30.17
C ALA A 213 18.84 24.66 31.35
N THR A 214 18.75 25.99 31.32
CA THR A 214 18.82 26.94 32.44
C THR A 214 18.33 28.28 31.87
N GLY A 215 17.51 29.13 32.45
CA GLY A 215 16.89 29.30 33.75
C GLY A 215 16.30 30.72 33.72
N THR A 216 15.13 30.89 34.32
CA THR A 216 14.36 32.10 34.62
C THR A 216 15.16 33.41 34.73
N GLU A 217 14.67 34.50 34.11
CA GLU A 217 14.22 35.73 34.81
C GLU A 217 13.64 36.78 33.83
N SER A 218 12.49 37.33 34.25
CA SER A 218 11.76 38.50 33.72
C SER A 218 12.44 39.78 34.22
N PRO A 219 12.47 40.92 33.48
CA PRO A 219 11.33 41.86 33.51
C PRO A 219 11.05 42.65 32.20
N ASP A 220 9.80 43.08 32.05
CA ASP A 220 9.32 44.24 31.25
C ASP A 220 9.22 45.47 32.22
N PRO A 221 8.94 46.74 31.83
CA PRO A 221 8.63 47.30 30.51
C PRO A 221 9.22 48.73 30.23
N THR A 222 8.63 49.46 29.26
CA THR A 222 8.81 50.87 28.80
C THR A 222 9.93 51.10 27.76
N ASP A 223 9.78 51.86 26.67
CA ASP A 223 8.80 52.87 26.26
C ASP A 223 8.83 53.09 24.72
N SER A 224 7.66 53.46 24.18
CA SER A 224 7.38 54.45 23.12
C SER A 224 8.43 54.80 22.03
N ALA A 225 8.07 54.61 20.76
CA ALA A 225 8.04 55.69 19.74
C ALA A 225 7.57 55.19 18.35
N THR A 226 6.49 55.80 17.86
CA THR A 226 6.08 55.86 16.44
C THR A 226 7.00 56.84 15.68
N PRO A 227 7.28 56.63 14.38
CA PRO A 227 6.74 57.58 13.39
C PRO A 227 6.27 56.93 12.07
N THR A 228 5.50 57.74 11.35
CA THR A 228 4.61 57.46 10.22
C THR A 228 5.27 57.47 8.82
N ASP A 229 4.62 56.75 7.90
CA ASP A 229 4.49 56.93 6.43
C ASP A 229 5.70 56.89 5.47
N SER A 230 5.73 55.89 4.59
CA SER A 230 5.51 56.12 3.14
C SER A 230 5.56 54.83 2.29
N ALA A 231 4.91 54.93 1.13
CA ALA A 231 4.30 53.88 0.32
C ALA A 231 5.22 52.99 -0.57
N THR A 232 4.58 51.90 -0.98
CA THR A 232 4.79 50.79 -1.95
C THR A 232 5.44 51.15 -3.31
N PRO A 233 5.92 50.18 -4.15
CA PRO A 233 5.12 49.11 -4.82
C PRO A 233 5.76 47.69 -4.78
N THR A 234 5.00 46.62 -4.49
CA THR A 234 4.27 45.69 -5.40
C THR A 234 5.10 44.46 -5.82
N ASP A 235 4.70 43.28 -5.35
CA ASP A 235 4.66 42.06 -6.16
C ASP A 235 3.50 41.15 -5.71
N SER A 236 2.79 40.65 -6.71
CA SER A 236 1.46 40.03 -6.67
C SER A 236 1.29 38.83 -5.71
N ALA A 237 0.38 38.98 -4.75
CA ALA A 237 -0.37 37.86 -4.19
C ALA A 237 -1.77 37.84 -4.84
N SER A 238 -2.10 36.72 -5.50
CA SER A 238 -3.43 36.47 -6.06
C SER A 238 -4.38 36.04 -4.93
N PRO A 239 -5.63 36.54 -4.85
CA PRO A 239 -6.47 36.38 -3.66
C PRO A 239 -7.08 34.98 -3.54
N THR A 240 -6.92 34.37 -2.38
CA THR A 240 -7.80 33.29 -1.88
C THR A 240 -9.10 33.93 -1.42
N ALA A 241 -10.25 33.42 -1.89
CA ALA A 241 -11.55 33.94 -1.49
C ALA A 241 -11.86 33.56 -0.03
N THR A 242 -11.78 34.54 0.87
CA THR A 242 -12.34 34.46 2.23
C THR A 242 -13.82 34.83 2.15
N ALA A 243 -14.71 33.93 2.56
CA ALA A 243 -16.14 34.23 2.62
C ALA A 243 -16.53 34.70 4.03
N SER A 244 -16.96 35.96 4.13
CA SER A 244 -17.60 36.55 5.31
C SER A 244 -19.10 36.25 5.32
N ASP A 245 -19.72 36.23 6.50
CA ASP A 245 -21.12 35.84 6.79
C ASP A 245 -22.14 36.90 6.30
N ASP A 246 -22.08 37.28 5.03
CA ASP A 246 -22.89 38.33 4.39
C ASP A 246 -24.28 37.81 3.92
N GLY A 247 -24.77 36.71 4.50
CA GLY A 247 -25.99 36.02 4.03
C GLY A 247 -25.78 35.16 2.78
N GLN A 248 -24.54 34.96 2.33
CA GLN A 248 -24.19 34.03 1.27
C GLN A 248 -24.54 32.58 1.67
N THR A 249 -25.21 31.86 0.78
CA THR A 249 -25.59 30.45 1.00
C THR A 249 -24.91 29.48 0.06
N ASP A 250 -24.34 29.94 -1.05
CA ASP A 250 -23.60 29.13 -2.00
C ASP A 250 -22.13 29.55 -2.01
N PHE A 251 -21.22 28.59 -1.80
CA PHE A 251 -19.79 28.78 -1.67
C PHE A 251 -19.07 27.90 -2.70
N THR A 252 -18.36 28.54 -3.61
CA THR A 252 -17.64 27.86 -4.70
C THR A 252 -16.17 27.78 -4.34
N GLY A 253 -15.61 26.58 -4.26
CA GLY A 253 -14.19 26.38 -3.98
C GLY A 253 -13.30 26.66 -5.19
N LYS A 254 -12.00 26.75 -4.93
CA LYS A 254 -10.93 26.77 -5.93
C LYS A 254 -10.68 25.35 -6.45
N ALA A 255 -10.50 25.23 -7.77
CA ALA A 255 -9.98 24.01 -8.36
C ALA A 255 -8.50 23.84 -7.99
N VAL A 256 -8.17 22.69 -7.40
CA VAL A 256 -6.83 22.37 -6.91
C VAL A 256 -6.33 21.09 -7.57
N ASP A 257 -5.05 21.09 -7.95
CA ASP A 257 -4.39 19.94 -8.56
C ASP A 257 -3.75 19.05 -7.49
N ILE A 258 -4.37 17.91 -7.24
CA ILE A 258 -4.00 16.98 -6.19
C ILE A 258 -3.33 15.76 -6.85
N PRO A 259 -2.02 15.55 -6.67
CA PRO A 259 -1.37 14.32 -7.04
C PRO A 259 -1.79 13.22 -6.06
N TYR A 260 -2.27 12.13 -6.62
CA TYR A 260 -2.67 10.93 -5.91
C TYR A 260 -1.73 9.78 -6.22
N THR A 261 -1.50 8.98 -5.20
CA THR A 261 -1.02 7.60 -5.33
C THR A 261 -2.21 6.66 -5.14
N CYS A 262 -2.64 6.05 -6.23
CA CYS A 262 -3.78 5.14 -6.32
C CYS A 262 -3.32 3.69 -6.24
N GLN A 263 -3.70 3.01 -5.16
CA GLN A 263 -3.47 1.60 -4.93
C GLN A 263 -4.71 0.80 -5.35
N SER A 264 -4.54 -0.05 -6.36
CA SER A 264 -5.53 -1.05 -6.77
C SER A 264 -4.97 -2.46 -6.59
N PRO A 265 -5.80 -3.52 -6.66
CA PRO A 265 -5.31 -4.90 -6.76
C PRO A 265 -4.44 -5.17 -7.99
N LEU A 266 -4.53 -4.31 -9.02
CA LEU A 266 -3.72 -4.40 -10.24
C LEU A 266 -2.35 -3.70 -10.10
N GLY A 267 -2.12 -2.99 -8.99
CA GLY A 267 -0.90 -2.25 -8.72
C GLY A 267 -1.15 -0.79 -8.35
N GLU A 268 -0.05 -0.11 -8.04
CA GLU A 268 -0.01 1.32 -7.73
C GLU A 268 0.11 2.15 -9.02
N LYS A 269 -0.63 3.26 -9.10
CA LYS A 269 -0.52 4.26 -10.17
C LYS A 269 -0.53 5.66 -9.57
N LYS A 270 0.21 6.58 -10.19
CA LYS A 270 0.17 8.01 -9.85
C LYS A 270 -0.65 8.76 -10.87
N ALA A 271 -1.46 9.69 -10.40
CA ALA A 271 -2.32 10.53 -11.21
C ALA A 271 -2.49 11.90 -10.57
N THR A 272 -2.73 12.94 -11.35
CA THR A 272 -3.10 14.26 -10.82
C THR A 272 -4.54 14.54 -11.15
N SER A 273 -5.35 14.82 -10.13
CA SER A 273 -6.76 15.19 -10.27
C SER A 273 -6.97 16.66 -9.90
N THR A 274 -7.59 17.39 -10.81
CA THR A 274 -8.10 18.74 -10.60
C THR A 274 -9.47 18.63 -9.92
N ILE A 275 -9.52 18.92 -8.63
CA ILE A 275 -10.71 18.74 -7.78
C ILE A 275 -11.20 20.09 -7.28
N GLN A 276 -12.51 20.26 -7.19
CA GLN A 276 -13.14 21.43 -6.62
C GLN A 276 -14.19 21.02 -5.59
N VAL A 277 -14.10 21.55 -4.37
CA VAL A 277 -15.07 21.34 -3.29
C VAL A 277 -15.95 22.59 -3.18
N ASN A 278 -17.24 22.41 -3.40
CA ASN A 278 -18.25 23.45 -3.23
C ASN A 278 -19.10 23.14 -1.99
N ALA A 279 -19.72 24.17 -1.43
CA ALA A 279 -20.61 24.03 -0.29
C ALA A 279 -21.87 24.90 -0.45
N LYS A 280 -23.01 24.38 -0.02
CA LYS A 280 -24.27 25.11 0.09
C LYS A 280 -24.76 25.10 1.54
N LYS A 281 -24.82 26.25 2.19
CA LYS A 281 -25.33 26.42 3.56
C LYS A 281 -26.83 26.11 3.59
N ASN A 282 -27.22 25.22 4.49
CA ASN A 282 -28.59 24.84 4.79
C ASN A 282 -28.77 24.80 6.31
N GLY A 283 -29.34 25.88 6.86
CA GLY A 283 -29.35 26.10 8.30
C GLY A 283 -27.93 26.21 8.86
N GLY A 284 -27.62 25.42 9.89
CA GLY A 284 -26.28 25.35 10.49
C GLY A 284 -25.31 24.40 9.80
N SER A 285 -25.74 23.66 8.77
CA SER A 285 -24.91 22.68 8.05
C SER A 285 -24.64 23.12 6.62
N TYR A 286 -23.70 22.45 5.95
CA TYR A 286 -23.29 22.73 4.58
C TYR A 286 -23.40 21.44 3.75
N GLY A 287 -24.22 21.45 2.71
CA GLY A 287 -24.21 20.40 1.69
C GLY A 287 -22.95 20.55 0.84
N LEU A 288 -22.07 19.55 0.86
CA LEU A 288 -20.86 19.54 0.07
C LEU A 288 -21.12 18.94 -1.31
N THR A 289 -20.42 19.45 -2.31
CA THR A 289 -20.33 18.85 -3.65
C THR A 289 -18.88 18.85 -4.09
N VAL A 290 -18.34 17.66 -4.34
CA VAL A 290 -16.97 17.47 -4.83
C VAL A 290 -17.01 17.12 -6.30
N GLN A 291 -16.32 17.92 -7.11
CA GLN A 291 -16.30 17.82 -8.56
C GLN A 291 -14.90 17.50 -9.05
N PHE A 292 -14.81 16.50 -9.93
CA PHE A 292 -13.58 16.15 -10.63
C PHE A 292 -13.62 16.76 -12.03
N LYS A 293 -12.66 17.64 -12.34
CA LYS A 293 -12.58 18.27 -13.67
C LYS A 293 -11.86 17.41 -14.70
N ASN A 294 -11.12 16.41 -14.24
CA ASN A 294 -10.45 15.42 -15.06
C ASN A 294 -10.54 14.04 -14.40
N SER A 295 -10.46 13.00 -15.23
CA SER A 295 -10.33 11.64 -14.73
C SER A 295 -8.92 11.42 -14.16
N PRO A 296 -8.79 10.77 -12.99
CA PRO A 296 -7.48 10.33 -12.51
C PRO A 296 -6.88 9.22 -13.37
N MET A 297 -7.69 8.38 -14.03
CA MET A 297 -7.22 7.13 -14.61
C MET A 297 -8.06 6.65 -15.79
N ASP A 298 -7.41 6.05 -16.78
CA ASP A 298 -8.06 5.30 -17.85
C ASP A 298 -8.41 3.88 -17.40
N SER A 299 -9.52 3.36 -17.93
CA SER A 299 -10.05 2.04 -17.58
C SER A 299 -9.16 0.91 -18.11
N PRO A 300 -8.74 -0.05 -17.28
CA PRO A 300 -7.94 -1.19 -17.72
C PRO A 300 -8.77 -2.29 -18.42
N ALA A 301 -10.11 -2.21 -18.37
CA ALA A 301 -11.04 -3.19 -18.92
C ALA A 301 -12.38 -2.54 -19.31
N ASP A 302 -13.25 -3.30 -19.96
CA ASP A 302 -14.63 -2.86 -20.21
C ASP A 302 -15.41 -2.89 -18.89
N ILE A 303 -15.88 -1.72 -18.46
CA ILE A 303 -16.67 -1.56 -17.23
C ILE A 303 -18.12 -1.28 -17.64
N PRO A 304 -19.11 -2.12 -17.24
CA PRO A 304 -20.51 -1.85 -17.51
C PRO A 304 -21.01 -0.56 -16.84
N ALA A 305 -22.18 -0.08 -17.27
CA ALA A 305 -22.90 0.93 -16.52
C ALA A 305 -23.17 0.45 -15.08
N ASN A 306 -23.33 1.40 -14.16
CA ASN A 306 -23.64 1.20 -12.75
C ASN A 306 -22.61 0.36 -11.98
N SER A 307 -21.33 0.42 -12.39
CA SER A 307 -20.28 -0.46 -11.88
C SER A 307 -19.12 0.25 -11.20
N VAL A 308 -18.97 1.57 -11.38
CA VAL A 308 -17.94 2.42 -10.76
C VAL A 308 -18.61 3.30 -9.72
N LYS A 309 -18.28 3.13 -8.44
CA LYS A 309 -18.83 3.90 -7.33
C LYS A 309 -17.73 4.71 -6.63
N PRO A 310 -17.75 6.05 -6.72
CA PRO A 310 -16.76 6.90 -6.07
C PRO A 310 -17.22 7.35 -4.67
N SER A 311 -16.27 7.44 -3.75
CA SER A 311 -16.42 8.08 -2.44
C SER A 311 -15.13 8.79 -2.03
N MET A 312 -15.22 9.80 -1.17
CA MET A 312 -14.05 10.54 -0.70
C MET A 312 -14.22 11.00 0.75
N GLU A 313 -13.10 11.03 1.48
CA GLU A 313 -12.99 11.67 2.77
C GLU A 313 -12.46 13.10 2.60
N VAL A 314 -13.33 14.12 2.64
CA VAL A 314 -12.92 15.53 2.58
C VAL A 314 -12.30 15.91 3.92
N VAL A 315 -11.04 16.36 3.93
CA VAL A 315 -10.29 16.68 5.15
C VAL A 315 -10.61 18.08 5.63
N LEU A 316 -10.93 18.19 6.92
CA LEU A 316 -11.19 19.45 7.62
C LEU A 316 -9.91 19.97 8.30
N GLY A 317 -9.64 21.26 8.17
CA GLY A 317 -8.57 21.96 8.86
C GLY A 317 -8.99 23.34 9.36
N GLY A 318 -8.04 24.10 9.91
CA GLY A 318 -8.29 25.41 10.52
C GLY A 318 -8.92 25.28 11.91
N ALA A 319 -10.07 25.91 12.11
CA ALA A 319 -10.84 25.85 13.35
C ALA A 319 -11.43 24.46 13.63
N ASP A 320 -11.77 23.71 12.58
CA ASP A 320 -12.36 22.37 12.65
C ASP A 320 -11.32 21.28 12.29
N LYS A 321 -11.60 20.02 12.63
CA LYS A 321 -10.73 18.85 12.41
C LYS A 321 -11.54 17.59 12.15
N GLY A 322 -11.05 16.75 11.25
CA GLY A 322 -11.62 15.44 10.94
C GLY A 322 -11.79 15.24 9.44
N SER A 323 -12.73 14.38 9.06
CA SER A 323 -13.12 14.19 7.67
C SER A 323 -14.64 14.18 7.51
N VAL A 324 -15.09 14.56 6.32
CA VAL A 324 -16.49 14.46 5.89
C VAL A 324 -16.55 13.48 4.72
N HIS A 325 -17.31 12.40 4.92
CA HIS A 325 -17.55 11.44 3.87
C HIS A 325 -18.47 12.03 2.80
N VAL A 326 -18.07 11.91 1.53
CA VAL A 326 -18.89 12.23 0.37
C VAL A 326 -18.97 11.00 -0.54
N GLU A 327 -20.13 10.79 -1.17
CA GLU A 327 -20.38 9.66 -2.06
C GLU A 327 -21.05 10.14 -3.34
N GLY A 328 -20.66 9.57 -4.48
CA GLY A 328 -21.24 9.87 -5.79
C GLY A 328 -22.06 8.70 -6.34
N PRO A 329 -22.97 8.96 -7.29
CA PRO A 329 -23.69 7.89 -7.97
C PRO A 329 -22.73 7.03 -8.80
N THR A 330 -23.19 5.85 -9.19
CA THR A 330 -22.43 5.02 -10.11
C THR A 330 -22.42 5.58 -11.54
N ASN A 331 -21.40 5.24 -12.33
CA ASN A 331 -21.33 5.62 -13.75
C ASN A 331 -22.62 5.24 -14.51
N THR A 332 -23.18 6.18 -15.28
CA THR A 332 -24.43 5.97 -16.03
C THR A 332 -24.23 5.16 -17.32
N GLU A 333 -23.07 5.32 -17.95
CA GLU A 333 -22.73 4.68 -19.22
C GLU A 333 -21.62 3.64 -19.03
N ALA A 334 -21.56 2.66 -19.92
CA ALA A 334 -20.46 1.70 -19.93
C ALA A 334 -19.16 2.38 -20.41
N ILE A 335 -18.05 2.10 -19.73
CA ILE A 335 -16.72 2.66 -20.01
C ILE A 335 -15.91 1.59 -20.73
N LYS A 336 -15.32 1.89 -21.89
CA LYS A 336 -14.49 0.92 -22.61
C LYS A 336 -13.08 0.87 -22.06
N THR A 337 -12.41 -0.23 -22.33
CA THR A 337 -10.98 -0.37 -22.07
C THR A 337 -10.20 0.78 -22.73
N GLY A 338 -9.41 1.50 -21.96
CA GLY A 338 -8.64 2.66 -22.40
C GLY A 338 -9.39 3.99 -22.34
N ASP A 339 -10.70 3.99 -22.09
CA ASP A 339 -11.45 5.23 -21.91
C ASP A 339 -11.21 5.81 -20.50
N PRO A 340 -11.22 7.15 -20.35
CA PRO A 340 -11.14 7.80 -19.05
C PRO A 340 -12.29 7.35 -18.12
N ILE A 341 -11.98 7.01 -16.87
CA ILE A 341 -13.00 6.73 -15.87
C ILE A 341 -13.53 8.07 -15.35
N GLU A 342 -14.68 8.49 -15.85
CA GLU A 342 -15.34 9.70 -15.35
C GLU A 342 -15.82 9.49 -13.91
N ILE A 343 -15.40 10.37 -13.01
CA ILE A 343 -15.80 10.36 -11.60
C ILE A 343 -16.99 11.29 -11.45
N SER A 344 -18.17 10.72 -11.18
CA SER A 344 -19.37 11.50 -10.94
C SER A 344 -19.24 12.39 -9.69
N ASP A 345 -19.93 13.53 -9.71
CA ASP A 345 -19.98 14.45 -8.58
C ASP A 345 -20.41 13.73 -7.29
N MET A 346 -19.64 13.94 -6.22
CA MET A 346 -19.90 13.34 -4.92
C MET A 346 -20.54 14.35 -3.99
N THR A 347 -21.46 13.90 -3.14
CA THR A 347 -22.19 14.75 -2.20
C THR A 347 -22.06 14.24 -0.78
N GLY A 348 -22.09 15.15 0.19
CA GLY A 348 -22.10 14.82 1.61
C GLY A 348 -22.54 16.03 2.43
N THR A 349 -22.59 15.89 3.75
CA THR A 349 -23.03 16.97 4.65
C THR A 349 -21.94 17.28 5.66
N TYR A 350 -21.47 18.52 5.65
CA TYR A 350 -20.56 19.06 6.65
C TYR A 350 -21.34 19.82 7.72
N LYS A 351 -21.19 19.41 8.97
CA LYS A 351 -21.71 20.11 10.13
C LYS A 351 -20.54 20.61 10.98
N PRO A 352 -20.28 21.93 11.04
CA PRO A 352 -19.15 22.45 11.79
C PRO A 352 -19.31 22.18 13.28
N GLY A 353 -18.25 21.75 13.95
CA GLY A 353 -18.21 21.63 15.42
C GLY A 353 -17.16 22.52 16.05
N ALA A 354 -16.68 23.52 15.31
CA ALA A 354 -15.94 24.66 15.83
C ALA A 354 -16.34 25.97 15.15
N THR A 355 -16.25 27.06 15.91
CA THR A 355 -16.43 28.42 15.40
C THR A 355 -15.09 28.98 14.93
N GLY A 356 -15.04 29.53 13.71
CA GLY A 356 -13.82 30.12 13.13
C GLY A 356 -13.67 29.81 11.65
N GLU A 357 -12.46 29.94 11.11
CA GLU A 357 -12.17 29.59 9.72
C GLU A 357 -11.88 28.09 9.56
N SER A 358 -12.76 27.37 8.89
CA SER A 358 -12.62 25.95 8.57
C SER A 358 -12.20 25.76 7.11
N THR A 359 -11.14 25.00 6.86
CA THR A 359 -10.69 24.67 5.51
C THR A 359 -11.15 23.26 5.11
N LEU A 360 -11.55 23.10 3.84
CA LEU A 360 -11.95 21.83 3.25
C LEU A 360 -10.99 21.49 2.12
N SER A 361 -10.32 20.35 2.27
CA SER A 361 -9.31 19.88 1.32
C SER A 361 -9.69 18.50 0.79
N PRO A 362 -9.45 18.19 -0.49
CA PRO A 362 -9.62 16.84 -1.00
C PRO A 362 -8.72 15.87 -0.22
N GLY A 363 -9.29 14.76 0.23
CA GLY A 363 -8.58 13.70 0.97
C GLY A 363 -8.57 12.38 0.21
N VAL A 364 -8.68 11.27 0.93
CA VAL A 364 -8.58 9.93 0.33
C VAL A 364 -9.78 9.69 -0.57
N LEU A 365 -9.53 9.40 -1.84
CA LEU A 365 -10.53 8.98 -2.83
C LEU A 365 -10.58 7.45 -2.87
N THR A 366 -11.78 6.88 -2.81
CA THR A 366 -12.02 5.44 -2.94
C THR A 366 -12.94 5.20 -4.13
N ILE A 367 -12.51 4.32 -5.04
CA ILE A 367 -13.26 3.92 -6.22
C ILE A 367 -13.52 2.42 -6.13
N GLU A 368 -14.77 2.03 -6.00
CA GLU A 368 -15.18 0.63 -6.09
C GLU A 368 -15.62 0.31 -7.51
N ALA A 369 -14.98 -0.65 -8.15
CA ALA A 369 -15.35 -1.09 -9.49
C ALA A 369 -15.19 -2.60 -9.66
N LEU A 370 -16.20 -3.25 -10.22
CA LEU A 370 -16.20 -4.69 -10.52
C LEU A 370 -15.82 -5.58 -9.32
N GLY A 371 -16.20 -5.19 -8.10
CA GLY A 371 -15.86 -5.90 -6.86
C GLY A 371 -14.42 -5.71 -6.39
N THR A 372 -13.69 -4.74 -6.96
CA THR A 372 -12.37 -4.32 -6.50
C THR A 372 -12.42 -2.90 -5.96
N THR A 373 -11.58 -2.62 -4.97
CA THR A 373 -11.46 -1.29 -4.36
C THR A 373 -10.13 -0.69 -4.75
N THR A 374 -10.16 0.52 -5.30
CA THR A 374 -8.97 1.34 -5.58
C THR A 374 -8.96 2.53 -4.64
N THR A 375 -7.87 2.68 -3.88
CA THR A 375 -7.71 3.76 -2.91
C THR A 375 -6.64 4.72 -3.38
N CYS A 376 -7.02 5.96 -3.66
CA CYS A 376 -6.16 7.05 -4.05
C CYS A 376 -5.87 7.94 -2.84
N THR A 377 -4.63 7.88 -2.36
CA THR A 377 -4.14 8.70 -1.25
C THR A 377 -3.44 9.95 -1.81
N PRO A 378 -3.80 11.17 -1.37
CA PRO A 378 -3.15 12.37 -1.87
C PRO A 378 -1.71 12.47 -1.37
N ASP A 379 -0.75 12.67 -2.28
CA ASP A 379 0.67 12.86 -1.95
C ASP A 379 0.94 14.24 -1.34
N LYS A 380 0.13 15.23 -1.74
CA LYS A 380 0.02 16.56 -1.13
C LYS A 380 -1.45 16.97 -1.17
N THR A 381 -1.88 17.80 -0.23
CA THR A 381 -3.22 18.38 -0.24
C THR A 381 -3.15 19.90 -0.20
N GLU A 382 -4.15 20.54 -0.79
CA GLU A 382 -4.35 21.99 -0.80
C GLU A 382 -5.83 22.26 -0.47
N ALA A 383 -6.09 23.29 0.34
CA ALA A 383 -7.45 23.68 0.65
C ALA A 383 -8.16 24.16 -0.62
N SER A 384 -9.29 23.52 -0.94
CA SER A 384 -10.14 23.92 -2.06
C SER A 384 -11.12 25.01 -1.63
N LEU A 385 -11.61 24.96 -0.39
CA LEU A 385 -12.59 25.91 0.13
C LEU A 385 -12.28 26.29 1.58
N THR A 386 -12.47 27.56 1.92
CA THR A 386 -12.43 28.07 3.29
C THR A 386 -13.81 28.63 3.64
N LEU A 387 -14.35 28.23 4.80
CA LEU A 387 -15.64 28.68 5.31
C LEU A 387 -15.47 29.31 6.68
N THR A 388 -16.14 30.44 6.90
CA THR A 388 -16.37 30.95 8.26
C THR A 388 -17.52 30.16 8.87
N THR A 389 -17.22 29.37 9.89
CA THR A 389 -18.17 28.45 10.53
C THR A 389 -18.55 28.90 11.93
N GLN A 390 -19.73 28.48 12.36
CA GLN A 390 -20.20 28.58 13.74
C GLN A 390 -20.43 27.16 14.25
N GLU A 391 -19.92 26.86 15.43
CA GLU A 391 -20.07 25.56 16.07
C GLU A 391 -21.54 25.13 16.15
N GLN A 392 -21.82 23.90 15.73
CA GLN A 392 -23.11 23.26 15.87
C GLN A 392 -22.99 22.08 16.82
N GLU A 393 -24.02 21.87 17.65
CA GLU A 393 -24.06 20.73 18.55
C GLU A 393 -23.94 19.40 17.78
N GLY A 394 -22.94 18.58 18.11
CA GLY A 394 -22.64 17.32 17.41
C GLY A 394 -22.00 17.51 16.02
N GLY A 395 -21.38 18.65 15.76
CA GLY A 395 -20.53 18.88 14.59
C GLY A 395 -19.13 18.27 14.71
N ALA A 396 -18.33 18.39 13.66
CA ALA A 396 -16.96 17.89 13.63
C ALA A 396 -16.02 18.73 14.52
N SER A 397 -15.12 18.09 15.27
CA SER A 397 -13.93 18.73 15.86
C SER A 397 -12.98 17.69 16.49
N GLY A 398 -12.95 16.48 15.91
CA GLY A 398 -11.85 15.52 16.11
C GLY A 398 -12.13 14.20 16.86
N GLY A 399 -13.30 13.56 16.67
CA GLY A 399 -13.52 12.16 17.07
C GLY A 399 -13.56 11.22 15.87
N THR A 400 -12.67 10.22 15.81
CA THR A 400 -12.76 9.11 14.85
C THR A 400 -14.03 8.31 15.14
N SER A 401 -15.10 8.63 14.43
CA SER A 401 -16.24 7.72 14.31
C SER A 401 -15.80 6.59 13.38
N GLY A 402 -15.21 5.56 13.97
CA GLY A 402 -15.11 4.27 13.30
C GLY A 402 -16.52 3.83 12.91
N SER A 403 -16.70 3.47 11.64
CA SER A 403 -17.82 2.65 11.18
C SER A 403 -17.73 1.28 11.85
N GLY A 404 -18.14 1.21 13.10
CA GLY A 404 -18.49 0.01 13.83
C GLY A 404 -20.01 -0.03 13.96
N GLY A 405 -20.66 -0.59 12.94
CA GLY A 405 -21.95 -1.29 12.99
C GLY A 405 -23.20 -0.56 13.49
N THR A 406 -24.22 -0.50 12.64
CA THR A 406 -25.61 -0.51 13.11
C THR A 406 -26.54 -1.26 12.16
N SER A 407 -26.98 -2.42 12.65
CA SER A 407 -28.40 -2.76 12.75
C SER A 407 -28.50 -3.58 14.05
N GLY A 408 -29.12 -3.17 15.14
CA GLY A 408 -29.98 -2.04 15.44
C GLY A 408 -30.93 -2.50 16.54
N SER A 409 -30.67 -2.13 17.80
CA SER A 409 -31.72 -1.81 18.77
C SER A 409 -31.13 -1.31 20.09
N SER A 410 -31.46 -0.06 20.37
CA SER A 410 -31.33 0.68 21.62
C SER A 410 -32.14 -0.01 22.74
N THR A 411 -32.00 0.23 24.05
CA THR A 411 -31.47 1.36 24.84
C THR A 411 -31.38 0.91 26.30
N SER A 412 -30.57 1.61 27.11
CA SER A 412 -30.73 1.86 28.56
C SER A 412 -30.88 0.67 29.53
N GLY A 413 -29.88 0.49 30.40
CA GLY A 413 -30.11 -0.10 31.72
C GLY A 413 -30.85 0.87 32.63
N GLY A 414 -31.76 0.35 33.47
CA GLY A 414 -32.30 1.08 34.63
C GLY A 414 -33.79 0.95 34.92
N LEU A 415 -34.21 -0.25 35.35
CA LEU A 415 -35.30 -0.57 36.30
C LEU A 415 -36.75 -0.06 36.11
N ALA A 416 -37.64 -1.07 36.08
CA ALA A 416 -39.00 -1.16 36.61
C ALA A 416 -40.13 -0.31 36.00
N ALA A 417 -40.98 -0.98 35.20
CA ALA A 417 -42.43 -0.83 35.28
C ALA A 417 -43.12 -2.13 34.82
N THR A 418 -43.97 -2.63 35.70
CA THR A 418 -44.73 -3.88 35.69
C THR A 418 -45.88 -3.92 34.68
N GLY A 419 -46.23 -5.09 34.13
CA GLY A 419 -47.61 -5.35 33.71
C GLY A 419 -47.83 -6.37 32.59
N ALA A 420 -48.25 -7.57 33.02
CA ALA A 420 -49.19 -8.52 32.41
C ALA A 420 -48.89 -9.17 31.04
N ASP A 421 -48.68 -10.48 31.14
CA ASP A 421 -48.88 -11.53 30.13
C ASP A 421 -50.25 -11.46 29.43
N ASP A 422 -50.32 -11.93 28.17
CA ASP A 422 -51.06 -13.16 27.89
C ASP A 422 -50.92 -13.69 26.45
N HIS A 423 -50.53 -14.98 26.39
CA HIS A 423 -50.77 -15.99 25.33
C HIS A 423 -49.92 -15.90 24.04
N ALA A 424 -49.33 -16.97 23.47
CA ALA A 424 -49.48 -18.41 23.67
C ALA A 424 -48.28 -19.20 23.10
N ALA A 425 -48.02 -20.34 23.76
CA ALA A 425 -47.78 -21.66 23.18
C ALA A 425 -46.48 -22.00 22.41
N LEU A 426 -45.64 -22.77 23.13
CA LEU A 426 -45.06 -24.07 22.74
C LEU A 426 -43.94 -24.08 21.68
N LYS A 427 -42.69 -24.09 22.16
CA LYS A 427 -41.74 -25.23 22.04
C LYS A 427 -40.38 -24.87 22.67
N ALA A 428 -40.06 -25.47 23.81
CA ALA A 428 -38.70 -25.96 24.16
C ALA A 428 -38.67 -26.45 25.62
N LEU A 429 -38.86 -27.77 25.80
CA LEU A 429 -38.34 -28.47 26.97
C LEU A 429 -36.84 -28.72 26.75
N GLY A 430 -36.01 -28.38 27.73
CA GLY A 430 -34.66 -28.94 27.86
C GLY A 430 -33.64 -28.00 28.49
N LEU A 431 -33.07 -28.44 29.64
CA LEU A 431 -31.93 -27.87 30.38
C LEU A 431 -32.24 -26.56 31.13
N VAL A 432 -32.02 -26.37 32.44
CA VAL A 432 -30.97 -26.88 33.32
C VAL A 432 -31.52 -26.97 34.74
N ALA A 433 -31.50 -28.17 35.31
CA ALA A 433 -31.46 -28.38 36.75
C ALA A 433 -29.99 -28.33 37.19
N GLY A 434 -29.67 -27.58 38.25
CA GLY A 434 -28.34 -27.65 38.86
C GLY A 434 -27.98 -26.41 39.68
N THR A 435 -27.74 -26.63 40.98
CA THR A 435 -27.01 -25.76 41.90
C THR A 435 -27.71 -24.50 42.43
N ALA A 436 -28.68 -24.69 43.32
CA ALA A 436 -28.90 -23.81 44.47
C ALA A 436 -29.53 -24.61 45.64
N VAL A 437 -28.87 -25.70 46.04
CA VAL A 437 -29.09 -26.32 47.36
C VAL A 437 -27.78 -26.18 48.09
N LEU A 438 -27.74 -25.27 49.06
CA LEU A 438 -26.89 -25.23 50.26
C LEU A 438 -26.75 -23.76 50.69
N LEU A 439 -27.73 -23.27 51.45
CA LEU A 439 -27.61 -22.24 52.49
C LEU A 439 -29.02 -21.78 52.88
N GLY A 440 -29.65 -22.51 53.78
CA GLY A 440 -30.98 -22.18 54.31
C GLY A 440 -31.38 -23.09 55.46
N GLY A 441 -30.40 -23.48 56.29
CA GLY A 441 -30.61 -24.26 57.50
C GLY A 441 -30.26 -23.42 58.71
N ALA A 442 -31.16 -22.54 59.12
CA ALA A 442 -31.29 -22.06 60.50
C ALA A 442 -32.52 -21.13 60.62
N ILE A 443 -33.16 -21.21 61.78
CA ILE A 443 -34.12 -20.25 62.36
C ILE A 443 -35.57 -20.34 61.84
N PHE A 444 -36.38 -21.24 62.44
CA PHE A 444 -37.48 -20.87 63.35
C PHE A 444 -38.33 -22.11 63.70
N THR A 445 -37.87 -22.88 64.70
CA THR A 445 -38.72 -23.80 65.45
C THR A 445 -39.01 -23.17 66.80
N PHE A 446 -40.18 -22.58 67.00
CA PHE A 446 -40.86 -22.48 68.31
C PHE A 446 -42.24 -21.81 68.16
N MET A 447 -43.33 -22.59 68.07
CA MET A 447 -44.61 -22.24 68.70
C MET A 447 -45.55 -23.47 68.80
N PRO A 448 -46.33 -23.64 69.90
CA PRO A 448 -46.86 -24.94 70.30
C PRO A 448 -48.38 -25.15 70.04
N GLY A 449 -48.73 -26.42 69.78
CA GLY A 449 -49.85 -27.19 70.35
C GLY A 449 -51.31 -26.70 70.22
N ARG A 450 -52.17 -27.53 69.62
CA ARG A 450 -53.08 -28.45 70.38
C ARG A 450 -53.93 -29.34 69.46
N ARG A 451 -54.21 -30.52 70.04
CA ARG A 451 -55.08 -31.65 69.66
C ARG A 451 -56.43 -31.29 69.06
N THR A 452 -56.96 -32.22 68.23
CA THR A 452 -58.22 -32.99 68.40
C THR A 452 -58.43 -33.82 67.13
N ARG A 453 -59.01 -35.02 67.13
CA ARG A 453 -59.13 -36.15 68.05
C ARG A 453 -59.46 -37.33 67.14
#